data_AF-A0A2I3C471-F1
#
_entry.id   AF-A0A2I3C471-F1
#
_cell.length_a   1.000
_cell.length_b   1.000
_cell.length_c   1.000
_cell.angle_alpha   90.00
_cell.angle_beta   90.00
_cell.angle_gamma   90.00
#
_symmetry.space_group_name_H-M   'P 1'
#
loop_
_entity.id
_entity.type
_entity.pdbx_description
1 polymer ?
#
loop_
_entity_poly.entity_id
_entity_poly.type
_entity_poly.pdbx_seq_one_letter_code
_entity_poly.pdbx_strand_id
1 'polypeptide(L)'
;MNAQAALYQVVEVSPQDHGSNGDYQTAYGVAIQQGDAGTDPSTGSPFALGCFDAAANCTPEQFKLAMETRTTPISATQAVDGNSYREEIPFGLDAGFYYIQELKDFERYCYNQLRYSTCDSWASVNWTPWNKERSKDFTSNALAFIEEDSAAYKNEYNNVINQLTEDGAAVGNQSKVSTENASTLETRNTVVAPVEPNILTGDSDASVVQSHAWSTDGIFTVGSVSRTASNTNGSHHTSKAAIWDQSGTVSELAWPSGTSKDGERLAQGSMRDLVTDGTTVYGVGYNTYSDDNYLNATVFVGTLEAEGRVENATWKNKVVVGARQREGDDTVHTNSRLTDVNSNFVAIGEAKRSGGYLMPTGSAPNRLFIVDDVRKDSISAFYPTTGIFFSGAGGKMGGINSYNEIVGQLDAETTREDDGKPRRKRGFIYPYSLGGETSERAATLFNGKAWFLDSLTNGGDYSEQNNQFRIIDATDINDAGVISGTAMKCAGGYSTTANNATCSSEEQIVAVKLVPIADATKDDIVSRSIDSTTTERQGAGLGWLALTMLGLFGFRRK
;
A
#
# COMPACT_ATOMS: atom_id res chain seq x y z
N MET A 1 -16.29 -6.94 -36.02
CA MET A 1 -16.84 -6.56 -34.71
C MET A 1 -15.73 -6.88 -33.73
N ASN A 2 -15.02 -5.87 -33.20
CA ASN A 2 -14.08 -6.11 -32.11
C ASN A 2 -14.93 -6.43 -30.88
N ALA A 3 -14.83 -7.67 -30.40
CA ALA A 3 -15.54 -8.18 -29.22
C ALA A 3 -14.84 -7.78 -27.91
N GLN A 4 -13.62 -7.27 -28.00
CA GLN A 4 -12.87 -6.72 -26.87
C GLN A 4 -13.30 -5.27 -26.68
N ALA A 5 -13.94 -4.97 -25.56
CA ALA A 5 -14.14 -3.60 -25.10
C ALA A 5 -13.81 -3.57 -23.61
N ALA A 6 -12.60 -4.01 -23.24
CA ALA A 6 -12.01 -3.93 -21.91
C ALA A 6 -10.55 -4.40 -22.03
N LEU A 7 -9.68 -3.97 -21.13
CA LEU A 7 -8.29 -4.45 -21.06
C LEU A 7 -8.12 -5.54 -20.01
N TYR A 8 -8.96 -5.53 -18.98
CA TYR A 8 -8.86 -6.43 -17.85
C TYR A 8 -10.17 -7.14 -17.57
N GLN A 9 -10.07 -8.44 -17.30
CA GLN A 9 -11.07 -9.20 -16.58
C GLN A 9 -10.85 -9.00 -15.07
N VAL A 10 -11.92 -8.72 -14.32
CA VAL A 10 -11.87 -8.69 -12.86
C VAL A 10 -12.21 -10.07 -12.32
N VAL A 11 -11.30 -10.66 -11.54
CA VAL A 11 -11.47 -11.95 -10.89
C VAL A 11 -11.48 -11.73 -9.38
N GLU A 12 -12.61 -12.00 -8.74
CA GLU A 12 -12.72 -12.03 -7.29
C GLU A 12 -12.09 -13.32 -6.76
N VAL A 13 -11.28 -13.18 -5.71
CA VAL A 13 -10.70 -14.31 -4.99
C VAL A 13 -11.27 -14.28 -3.58
N SER A 14 -12.04 -15.31 -3.21
CA SER A 14 -12.75 -15.36 -1.93
C SER A 14 -11.86 -15.99 -0.86
N PRO A 15 -11.57 -15.28 0.26
CA PRO A 15 -10.80 -15.87 1.37
C PRO A 15 -11.38 -17.18 1.93
N GLN A 16 -12.70 -17.38 1.82
CA GLN A 16 -13.38 -18.60 2.30
C GLN A 16 -12.93 -19.85 1.54
N ASP A 17 -12.62 -19.71 0.25
CA ASP A 17 -12.14 -20.81 -0.58
C ASP A 17 -10.67 -21.17 -0.27
N HIS A 18 -10.01 -20.36 0.56
CA HIS A 18 -8.58 -20.45 0.89
C HIS A 18 -8.31 -20.51 2.40
N GLY A 19 -9.29 -20.97 3.18
CA GLY A 19 -9.10 -21.31 4.60
C GLY A 19 -9.66 -20.30 5.61
N SER A 20 -10.27 -19.20 5.16
CA SER A 20 -11.05 -18.33 6.05
C SER A 20 -12.31 -19.04 6.54
N ASN A 21 -12.67 -18.83 7.80
CA ASN A 21 -13.93 -19.34 8.37
C ASN A 21 -15.15 -18.47 8.01
N GLY A 22 -14.94 -17.36 7.28
CA GLY A 22 -15.99 -16.44 6.87
C GLY A 22 -16.34 -15.35 7.88
N ASP A 23 -15.66 -15.27 9.02
CA ASP A 23 -15.92 -14.27 10.07
C ASP A 23 -15.18 -12.94 9.79
N TYR A 24 -15.44 -12.32 8.64
CA TYR A 24 -14.88 -11.02 8.27
C TYR A 24 -15.92 -10.08 7.66
N GLN A 25 -15.66 -8.77 7.75
CA GLN A 25 -16.51 -7.74 7.13
C GLN A 25 -15.94 -7.26 5.78
N THR A 26 -14.61 -7.30 5.62
CA THR A 26 -13.94 -6.79 4.42
C THR A 26 -12.76 -7.67 4.04
N ALA A 27 -12.54 -7.86 2.74
CA ALA A 27 -11.41 -8.60 2.17
C ALA A 27 -10.66 -7.73 1.16
N TYR A 28 -9.33 -7.82 1.14
CA TYR A 28 -8.46 -6.95 0.36
C TYR A 28 -7.41 -7.78 -0.37
N GLY A 29 -7.19 -7.51 -1.67
CA GLY A 29 -6.01 -8.02 -2.38
C GLY A 29 -4.81 -7.15 -2.05
N VAL A 30 -3.71 -7.75 -1.62
CA VAL A 30 -2.57 -7.01 -1.03
C VAL A 30 -1.24 -7.22 -1.74
N ALA A 31 -1.05 -8.33 -2.46
CA ALA A 31 0.12 -8.60 -3.27
C ALA A 31 -0.24 -9.62 -4.37
N ILE A 32 0.46 -9.57 -5.50
CA ILE A 32 0.35 -10.55 -6.58
C ILE A 32 1.65 -11.34 -6.69
N GLN A 33 1.56 -12.63 -7.01
CA GLN A 33 2.73 -13.46 -7.30
C GLN A 33 3.57 -12.80 -8.40
N GLN A 34 4.85 -12.59 -8.10
CA GLN A 34 5.79 -11.94 -9.00
C GLN A 34 6.15 -12.87 -10.17
N GLY A 35 6.63 -12.28 -11.27
CA GLY A 35 7.00 -13.02 -12.48
C GLY A 35 6.40 -12.44 -13.76
N ASP A 36 6.79 -13.04 -14.88
CA ASP A 36 6.36 -12.67 -16.24
C ASP A 36 5.45 -13.77 -16.85
N ALA A 37 4.82 -13.48 -17.97
CA ALA A 37 3.91 -14.35 -18.72
C ALA A 37 4.63 -15.50 -19.47
N GLY A 38 5.83 -15.90 -19.00
CA GLY A 38 6.70 -16.87 -19.65
C GLY A 38 7.58 -16.26 -20.75
N THR A 39 8.21 -17.14 -21.54
CA THR A 39 9.17 -16.75 -22.57
C THR A 39 8.55 -16.88 -23.97
N ASP A 40 8.71 -15.85 -24.78
CA ASP A 40 8.38 -15.86 -26.21
C ASP A 40 9.38 -16.77 -26.97
N PRO A 41 8.93 -17.88 -27.58
CA PRO A 41 9.81 -18.80 -28.30
C PRO A 41 10.53 -18.18 -29.51
N SER A 42 10.03 -17.07 -30.04
CA SER A 42 10.59 -16.41 -31.22
C SER A 42 11.78 -15.51 -30.90
N THR A 43 11.81 -14.94 -29.69
CA THR A 43 12.85 -14.01 -29.23
C THR A 43 13.74 -14.60 -28.14
N GLY A 44 13.26 -15.60 -27.39
CA GLY A 44 13.95 -16.16 -26.23
C GLY A 44 13.91 -15.24 -24.99
N SER A 45 13.07 -14.21 -25.02
CA SER A 45 12.88 -13.22 -23.94
C SER A 45 11.45 -13.30 -23.40
N PRO A 46 11.14 -12.69 -22.25
CA PRO A 46 9.75 -12.58 -21.81
C PRO A 46 8.84 -11.88 -22.83
N PHE A 47 7.55 -12.21 -22.83
CA PHE A 47 6.58 -11.58 -23.73
C PHE A 47 6.51 -10.08 -23.48
N ALA A 48 6.83 -9.26 -24.49
CA ALA A 48 6.90 -7.81 -24.33
C ALA A 48 5.58 -7.17 -23.87
N LEU A 49 4.44 -7.78 -24.19
CA LEU A 49 3.11 -7.36 -23.75
C LEU A 49 2.58 -8.18 -22.56
N GLY A 50 3.38 -9.09 -21.98
CA GLY A 50 2.95 -9.96 -20.89
C GLY A 50 1.71 -10.76 -21.25
N CYS A 51 0.74 -10.83 -20.33
CA CYS A 51 -0.52 -11.55 -20.55
C CYS A 51 -1.48 -10.91 -21.55
N PHE A 52 -1.18 -9.71 -22.07
CA PHE A 52 -1.93 -9.15 -23.19
C PHE A 52 -1.57 -9.83 -24.52
N ASP A 53 -0.44 -10.54 -24.60
CA ASP A 53 -0.10 -11.34 -25.78
C ASP A 53 -0.87 -12.67 -25.76
N ALA A 54 -1.69 -12.93 -26.78
CA ALA A 54 -2.43 -14.19 -26.87
C ALA A 54 -1.53 -15.43 -26.88
N ALA A 55 -0.30 -15.34 -27.41
CA ALA A 55 0.63 -16.46 -27.41
C ALA A 55 1.17 -16.78 -26.01
N ALA A 56 1.11 -15.84 -25.06
CA ALA A 56 1.46 -16.08 -23.67
C ALA A 56 0.47 -17.01 -22.96
N ASN A 57 -0.77 -17.14 -23.48
CA ASN A 57 -1.80 -18.06 -22.99
C ASN A 57 -2.04 -17.98 -21.46
N CYS A 58 -2.00 -16.78 -20.90
CA CYS A 58 -2.22 -16.61 -19.46
C CYS A 58 -3.61 -17.07 -19.04
N THR A 59 -3.68 -17.71 -17.87
CA THR A 59 -4.94 -18.06 -17.22
C THR A 59 -5.10 -17.32 -15.90
N PRO A 60 -6.34 -17.13 -15.41
CA PRO A 60 -6.56 -16.50 -14.12
C PRO A 60 -5.78 -17.16 -12.97
N GLU A 61 -5.59 -18.47 -13.00
CA GLU A 61 -4.96 -19.27 -11.93
C GLU A 61 -3.43 -19.18 -11.93
N GLN A 62 -2.81 -18.64 -12.99
CA GLN A 62 -1.36 -18.65 -13.15
C GLN A 62 -0.61 -17.86 -12.08
N PHE A 63 -1.19 -16.74 -11.63
CA PHE A 63 -0.60 -15.87 -10.61
C PHE A 63 -1.50 -15.80 -9.38
N LYS A 64 -0.96 -16.26 -8.25
CA LYS A 64 -1.68 -16.27 -6.98
C LYS A 64 -1.85 -14.87 -6.40
N LEU A 65 -3.03 -14.58 -5.87
CA LEU A 65 -3.31 -13.38 -5.10
C LEU A 65 -3.10 -13.62 -3.59
N ALA A 66 -2.39 -12.72 -2.92
CA ALA A 66 -2.41 -12.62 -1.47
C ALA A 66 -3.59 -11.77 -1.02
N MET A 67 -4.30 -12.25 0.00
CA MET A 67 -5.49 -11.60 0.54
C MET A 67 -5.36 -11.37 2.04
N GLU A 68 -5.96 -10.30 2.51
CA GLU A 68 -6.11 -10.01 3.94
C GLU A 68 -7.56 -9.69 4.28
N THR A 69 -8.07 -10.22 5.38
CA THR A 69 -9.44 -9.98 5.85
C THR A 69 -9.45 -9.15 7.13
N ARG A 70 -10.43 -8.25 7.26
CA ARG A 70 -10.66 -7.46 8.49
C ARG A 70 -12.02 -7.77 9.09
N THR A 71 -12.09 -7.86 10.41
CA THR A 71 -13.35 -8.00 11.16
C THR A 71 -14.13 -6.69 11.30
N THR A 72 -13.54 -5.58 10.84
CA THR A 72 -14.09 -4.22 10.88
C THR A 72 -14.54 -3.75 9.49
N PRO A 73 -15.51 -2.83 9.42
CA PRO A 73 -15.90 -2.20 8.16
C PRO A 73 -14.76 -1.32 7.61
N ILE A 74 -14.82 -1.03 6.32
CA ILE A 74 -13.89 -0.09 5.66
C ILE A 74 -14.10 1.34 6.21
N SER A 75 -13.03 2.12 6.31
CA SER A 75 -13.10 3.53 6.72
C SER A 75 -12.34 4.40 5.73
N ALA A 76 -13.00 5.42 5.17
CA ALA A 76 -12.40 6.33 4.19
C ALA A 76 -11.63 5.60 3.05
N THR A 77 -12.23 4.55 2.49
CA THR A 77 -11.63 3.70 1.43
C THR A 77 -10.32 2.97 1.82
N GLN A 78 -10.11 2.74 3.12
CA GLN A 78 -8.95 2.04 3.67
C GLN A 78 -9.34 0.96 4.68
N ALA A 79 -8.47 -0.05 4.78
CA ALA A 79 -8.53 -1.06 5.83
C ALA A 79 -8.36 -0.43 7.23
N VAL A 80 -8.95 -1.08 8.24
CA VAL A 80 -9.00 -0.55 9.60
C VAL A 80 -8.27 -1.48 10.56
N ASP A 81 -7.07 -1.06 10.97
CA ASP A 81 -6.21 -1.78 11.91
C ASP A 81 -6.13 -1.08 13.28
N GLY A 82 -6.60 0.18 13.33
CA GLY A 82 -6.40 1.08 14.46
C GLY A 82 -4.96 1.57 14.55
N ASN A 83 -4.11 0.82 15.26
CA ASN A 83 -2.67 1.00 15.11
C ASN A 83 -2.16 -0.02 14.10
N SER A 84 -1.71 0.47 12.94
CA SER A 84 -1.29 -0.33 11.79
C SER A 84 -0.50 -1.57 12.19
N TYR A 85 -0.85 -2.71 11.59
CA TYR A 85 -0.07 -3.95 11.73
C TYR A 85 1.14 -3.99 10.78
N ARG A 86 1.32 -2.95 9.97
CA ARG A 86 2.35 -2.90 8.93
C ARG A 86 3.43 -1.85 9.23
N GLU A 87 3.04 -0.73 9.85
CA GLU A 87 3.93 0.41 10.08
C GLU A 87 4.66 0.31 11.44
N GLU A 88 5.88 0.85 11.49
CA GLU A 88 6.67 0.89 12.73
C GLU A 88 6.09 1.85 13.77
N ILE A 89 5.38 2.89 13.34
CA ILE A 89 4.84 3.95 14.21
C ILE A 89 3.39 4.29 13.89
N PRO A 90 2.62 4.80 14.86
CA PRO A 90 1.23 5.16 14.63
C PRO A 90 1.07 6.19 13.51
N PHE A 91 0.09 5.92 12.64
CA PHE A 91 -0.25 6.76 11.49
C PHE A 91 0.92 7.08 10.53
N GLY A 92 2.03 6.32 10.61
CA GLY A 92 3.23 6.54 9.81
C GLY A 92 3.95 7.88 10.08
N LEU A 93 3.57 8.61 11.13
CA LEU A 93 4.12 9.94 11.43
C LEU A 93 4.42 10.18 12.91
N ASP A 94 3.85 9.39 13.82
CA ASP A 94 3.90 9.66 15.26
C ASP A 94 5.12 9.06 15.94
N ALA A 95 6.31 9.58 15.61
CA ALA A 95 7.57 9.19 16.25
C ALA A 95 7.65 9.57 17.74
N GLY A 96 6.67 10.33 18.25
CA GLY A 96 6.52 10.67 19.67
C GLY A 96 5.54 9.76 20.41
N PHE A 97 4.72 8.96 19.73
CA PHE A 97 3.69 8.09 20.32
C PHE A 97 2.60 8.85 21.12
N TYR A 98 2.18 10.01 20.60
CA TYR A 98 1.13 10.86 21.17
C TYR A 98 -0.30 10.41 20.86
N TYR A 99 -0.54 9.68 19.76
CA TYR A 99 -1.87 9.58 19.16
C TYR A 99 -2.63 8.26 19.41
N ILE A 100 -2.16 7.40 20.32
CA ILE A 100 -2.71 6.04 20.48
C ILE A 100 -3.11 5.70 21.91
N GLN A 101 -3.30 6.70 22.77
CA GLN A 101 -3.63 6.51 24.18
C GLN A 101 -5.13 6.36 24.45
N GLU A 102 -5.95 7.12 23.73
CA GLU A 102 -7.40 7.13 23.88
C GLU A 102 -8.12 7.42 22.55
N LEU A 103 -9.44 7.21 22.51
CA LEU A 103 -10.28 7.52 21.34
C LEU A 103 -10.08 8.97 20.84
N LYS A 104 -9.96 9.92 21.77
CA LYS A 104 -9.74 11.35 21.45
C LYS A 104 -8.45 11.59 20.69
N ASP A 105 -7.47 10.70 20.79
CA ASP A 105 -6.25 10.84 20.04
C ASP A 105 -6.47 10.52 18.56
N PHE A 106 -7.32 9.56 18.23
CA PHE A 106 -7.75 9.29 16.86
C PHE A 106 -8.56 10.47 16.31
N GLU A 107 -9.48 11.04 17.10
CA GLU A 107 -10.21 12.26 16.73
C GLU A 107 -9.22 13.39 16.44
N ARG A 108 -8.25 13.61 17.32
CA ARG A 108 -7.23 14.66 17.18
C ARG A 108 -6.35 14.44 15.96
N TYR A 109 -5.92 13.20 15.67
CA TYR A 109 -5.20 12.89 14.45
C TYR A 109 -6.04 13.26 13.22
N CYS A 110 -7.31 12.85 13.19
CA CYS A 110 -8.19 13.17 12.08
C CYS A 110 -8.39 14.70 11.93
N TYR A 111 -8.75 15.42 12.99
CA TYR A 111 -8.97 16.86 12.94
C TYR A 111 -7.70 17.64 12.57
N ASN A 112 -6.53 17.18 13.00
CA ASN A 112 -5.28 17.91 12.77
C ASN A 112 -4.64 17.55 11.44
N GLN A 113 -4.71 16.30 11.00
CA GLN A 113 -3.94 15.80 9.85
C GLN A 113 -4.79 15.46 8.64
N LEU A 114 -6.03 15.02 8.84
CA LEU A 114 -6.96 14.69 7.74
C LEU A 114 -7.93 15.85 7.44
N ARG A 115 -8.27 16.64 8.47
CA ARG A 115 -9.12 17.83 8.43
C ARG A 115 -10.59 17.56 8.11
N TYR A 116 -11.05 16.33 8.21
CA TYR A 116 -12.44 15.98 7.91
C TYR A 116 -13.41 16.56 8.95
N SER A 117 -14.66 16.83 8.54
CA SER A 117 -15.76 17.14 9.48
C SER A 117 -16.40 15.88 10.08
N THR A 118 -16.05 14.69 9.57
CA THR A 118 -16.56 13.39 10.03
C THR A 118 -15.64 12.68 11.02
N CYS A 119 -14.78 13.42 11.73
CA CYS A 119 -13.69 12.83 12.52
C CYS A 119 -14.15 12.00 13.72
N ASP A 120 -15.25 12.35 14.39
CA ASP A 120 -15.80 11.54 15.49
C ASP A 120 -16.21 10.14 15.00
N SER A 121 -16.85 10.10 13.82
CA SER A 121 -17.29 8.87 13.16
C SER A 121 -16.10 8.05 12.67
N TRP A 122 -15.13 8.71 12.04
CA TRP A 122 -13.89 8.09 11.60
C TRP A 122 -13.11 7.49 12.77
N ALA A 123 -12.97 8.24 13.87
CA ALA A 123 -12.22 7.82 15.04
C ALA A 123 -12.90 6.63 15.73
N SER A 124 -14.22 6.63 15.86
CA SER A 124 -14.98 5.51 16.44
C SER A 124 -14.71 4.18 15.73
N VAL A 125 -14.72 4.18 14.38
CA VAL A 125 -14.42 2.99 13.58
C VAL A 125 -12.96 2.58 13.74
N ASN A 126 -12.02 3.53 13.59
CA ASN A 126 -10.59 3.23 13.60
C ASN A 126 -10.05 2.87 14.99
N TRP A 127 -10.62 3.41 16.07
CA TRP A 127 -10.23 3.08 17.44
C TRP A 127 -10.60 1.65 17.84
N THR A 128 -11.66 1.09 17.27
CA THR A 128 -12.25 -0.19 17.68
C THR A 128 -11.25 -1.36 17.79
N PRO A 129 -10.48 -1.72 16.74
CA PRO A 129 -9.52 -2.84 16.83
C PRO A 129 -8.37 -2.54 17.81
N TRP A 130 -7.90 -1.29 17.85
CA TRP A 130 -6.83 -0.89 18.78
C TRP A 130 -7.28 -0.92 20.25
N ASN A 131 -8.53 -0.56 20.53
CA ASN A 131 -9.10 -0.63 21.86
C ASN A 131 -9.21 -2.07 22.38
N LYS A 132 -9.55 -3.03 21.50
CA LYS A 132 -9.57 -4.46 21.85
C LYS A 132 -8.19 -4.92 22.31
N GLU A 133 -7.17 -4.63 21.52
CA GLU A 133 -5.81 -5.00 21.84
C GLU A 133 -5.31 -4.35 23.14
N ARG A 134 -5.56 -3.05 23.34
CA ARG A 134 -5.25 -2.35 24.61
C ARG A 134 -5.96 -2.96 25.81
N SER A 135 -7.17 -3.45 25.60
CA SER A 135 -8.00 -4.13 26.61
C SER A 135 -7.64 -5.61 26.77
N LYS A 136 -6.58 -6.09 26.07
CA LYS A 136 -6.11 -7.48 26.06
C LYS A 136 -7.13 -8.47 25.51
N ASP A 137 -8.04 -8.00 24.66
CA ASP A 137 -8.85 -8.85 23.78
C ASP A 137 -8.03 -9.11 22.51
N PHE A 138 -7.39 -10.27 22.46
CA PHE A 138 -6.58 -10.70 21.33
C PHE A 138 -7.35 -11.60 20.36
N THR A 139 -8.62 -11.28 20.12
CA THR A 139 -9.34 -11.80 18.96
C THR A 139 -8.79 -11.14 17.69
N SER A 140 -8.30 -11.92 16.74
CA SER A 140 -7.71 -11.42 15.49
C SER A 140 -8.64 -10.46 14.76
N ASN A 141 -8.10 -9.31 14.39
CA ASN A 141 -8.75 -8.41 13.45
C ASN A 141 -8.29 -8.67 12.01
N ALA A 142 -7.01 -9.02 11.81
CA ALA A 142 -6.39 -9.18 10.50
C ALA A 142 -5.87 -10.60 10.27
N LEU A 143 -6.47 -11.32 9.33
CA LEU A 143 -6.00 -12.63 8.87
C LEU A 143 -5.50 -12.53 7.43
N ALA A 144 -4.51 -13.35 7.07
CA ALA A 144 -3.87 -13.39 5.77
C ALA A 144 -4.03 -14.77 5.11
N PHE A 145 -4.19 -14.78 3.79
CA PHE A 145 -4.43 -15.97 2.97
C PHE A 145 -3.73 -15.82 1.63
N ILE A 146 -3.38 -16.94 1.00
CA ILE A 146 -2.83 -16.98 -0.36
C ILE A 146 -3.71 -17.90 -1.20
N GLU A 147 -4.08 -17.43 -2.38
CA GLU A 147 -4.87 -18.17 -3.35
C GLU A 147 -4.24 -19.54 -3.64
N GLU A 148 -5.08 -20.58 -3.60
CA GLU A 148 -4.70 -21.99 -3.79
C GLU A 148 -3.60 -22.52 -2.85
N ASP A 149 -3.29 -21.80 -1.78
CA ASP A 149 -2.26 -22.21 -0.82
C ASP A 149 -2.62 -21.83 0.63
N SER A 150 -3.48 -22.64 1.23
CA SER A 150 -3.90 -22.47 2.63
C SER A 150 -2.76 -22.69 3.64
N ALA A 151 -1.60 -23.21 3.21
CA ALA A 151 -0.45 -23.48 4.08
C ALA A 151 0.64 -22.40 3.98
N ALA A 152 0.62 -21.56 2.94
CA ALA A 152 1.64 -20.53 2.72
C ALA A 152 1.67 -19.43 3.78
N TYR A 153 0.61 -19.27 4.57
CA TYR A 153 0.58 -18.31 5.67
C TYR A 153 -0.09 -18.87 6.94
N LYS A 154 0.68 -18.95 8.02
CA LYS A 154 0.16 -19.37 9.33
C LYS A 154 -0.32 -18.15 10.11
N ASN A 155 -1.64 -18.07 10.34
CA ASN A 155 -2.23 -17.00 11.13
C ASN A 155 -2.04 -17.23 12.64
N GLU A 156 -1.20 -16.44 13.31
CA GLU A 156 -1.00 -16.53 14.77
C GLU A 156 -1.86 -15.53 15.57
N TYR A 157 -1.89 -14.25 15.17
CA TYR A 157 -2.82 -13.25 15.71
C TYR A 157 -3.27 -12.25 14.65
N ASN A 158 -2.55 -11.14 14.45
CA ASN A 158 -2.80 -10.19 13.37
C ASN A 158 -1.68 -10.28 12.34
N ASN A 159 -2.04 -10.29 11.06
CA ASN A 159 -1.14 -10.72 10.00
C ASN A 159 -1.22 -9.77 8.81
N VAL A 160 -0.08 -9.53 8.17
CA VAL A 160 0.02 -8.74 6.93
C VAL A 160 1.00 -9.37 5.95
N ILE A 161 0.66 -9.34 4.66
CA ILE A 161 1.52 -9.72 3.53
C ILE A 161 1.85 -8.45 2.76
N ASN A 162 3.14 -8.17 2.58
CA ASN A 162 3.67 -7.04 1.82
C ASN A 162 3.99 -7.42 0.37
N GLN A 163 4.42 -8.66 0.11
CA GLN A 163 4.83 -9.14 -1.20
C GLN A 163 4.61 -10.66 -1.30
N LEU A 164 4.43 -11.17 -2.52
CA LEU A 164 4.62 -12.58 -2.85
C LEU A 164 5.87 -12.75 -3.72
N THR A 165 6.70 -13.76 -3.49
CA THR A 165 7.83 -14.06 -4.38
C THR A 165 7.37 -14.66 -5.71
N GLU A 166 8.30 -14.87 -6.64
CA GLU A 166 8.03 -15.61 -7.89
C GLU A 166 7.51 -17.03 -7.62
N ASP A 167 8.00 -17.68 -6.56
CA ASP A 167 7.51 -18.99 -6.10
C ASP A 167 6.18 -18.92 -5.31
N GLY A 168 5.62 -17.71 -5.12
CA GLY A 168 4.40 -17.49 -4.36
C GLY A 168 4.56 -17.56 -2.83
N ALA A 169 5.79 -17.45 -2.32
CA ALA A 169 6.03 -17.40 -0.88
C ALA A 169 5.74 -16.00 -0.31
N ALA A 170 5.20 -15.95 0.92
CA ALA A 170 4.84 -14.69 1.57
C ALA A 170 6.05 -13.94 2.12
N VAL A 171 6.06 -12.62 1.94
CA VAL A 171 6.88 -11.67 2.70
C VAL A 171 5.95 -10.71 3.43
N GLY A 172 6.15 -10.55 4.73
CA GLY A 172 5.22 -9.79 5.58
C GLY A 172 5.56 -9.90 7.06
N ASN A 173 4.56 -9.63 7.90
CA ASN A 173 4.71 -9.57 9.35
C ASN A 173 3.52 -10.20 10.07
N GLN A 174 3.78 -10.75 11.26
CA GLN A 174 2.73 -11.27 12.14
C GLN A 174 2.93 -10.82 13.58
N SER A 175 1.83 -10.46 14.24
CA SER A 175 1.75 -10.33 15.69
C SER A 175 1.62 -11.71 16.34
N LYS A 176 2.15 -11.86 17.56
CA LYS A 176 2.09 -13.12 18.33
C LYS A 176 1.59 -12.88 19.74
N VAL A 177 0.62 -13.68 20.15
CA VAL A 177 0.09 -13.74 21.52
C VAL A 177 0.77 -14.89 22.23
N SER A 178 1.05 -14.73 23.53
CA SER A 178 1.80 -15.74 24.25
C SER A 178 1.04 -17.04 24.39
N THR A 179 1.74 -18.13 24.06
CA THR A 179 1.23 -19.50 24.27
C THR A 179 1.20 -19.88 25.75
N GLU A 180 2.02 -19.24 26.58
CA GLU A 180 2.05 -19.44 28.04
C GLU A 180 0.96 -18.61 28.74
N ASN A 181 0.67 -17.41 28.21
CA ASN A 181 -0.33 -16.52 28.77
C ASN A 181 -1.10 -15.76 27.66
N ALA A 182 -2.29 -16.24 27.34
CA ALA A 182 -3.16 -15.66 26.32
C ALA A 182 -3.62 -14.21 26.59
N SER A 183 -3.30 -13.63 27.76
CA SER A 183 -3.50 -12.20 28.06
C SER A 183 -2.25 -11.33 27.85
N THR A 184 -1.21 -11.87 27.20
CA THR A 184 0.05 -11.18 26.91
C THR A 184 0.33 -11.20 25.41
N LEU A 185 0.56 -10.02 24.85
CA LEU A 185 1.09 -9.87 23.50
C LEU A 185 2.62 -10.00 23.58
N GLU A 186 3.20 -11.01 22.91
CA GLU A 186 4.66 -11.21 22.90
C GLU A 186 5.33 -10.19 21.99
N THR A 187 4.76 -9.98 20.81
CA THR A 187 5.22 -8.96 19.88
C THR A 187 4.11 -8.56 18.92
N ARG A 188 4.15 -7.30 18.47
CA ARG A 188 3.27 -6.82 17.40
C ARG A 188 3.76 -7.23 16.01
N ASN A 189 5.06 -7.39 15.81
CA ASN A 189 5.61 -7.70 14.49
C ASN A 189 6.82 -8.64 14.59
N THR A 190 6.63 -9.85 14.07
CA THR A 190 7.68 -10.81 13.71
C THR A 190 7.70 -10.95 12.20
N VAL A 191 8.90 -11.04 11.63
CA VAL A 191 9.09 -11.29 10.20
C VAL A 191 8.43 -12.60 9.77
N VAL A 192 7.80 -12.57 8.61
CA VAL A 192 7.43 -13.73 7.80
C VAL A 192 8.08 -13.53 6.44
N ALA A 193 9.08 -14.35 6.10
CA ALA A 193 9.79 -14.28 4.83
C ALA A 193 10.48 -15.63 4.55
N PRO A 194 10.84 -15.94 3.29
CA PRO A 194 11.60 -17.15 2.96
C PRO A 194 12.93 -17.28 3.74
N VAL A 195 13.56 -16.15 4.04
CA VAL A 195 14.77 -16.07 4.87
C VAL A 195 14.47 -15.15 6.06
N GLU A 196 14.58 -15.69 7.26
CA GLU A 196 14.44 -14.92 8.51
C GLU A 196 15.77 -14.23 8.88
N PRO A 197 15.74 -13.00 9.43
CA PRO A 197 16.94 -12.30 9.84
C PRO A 197 17.53 -12.90 11.13
N ASN A 198 18.83 -13.18 11.12
CA ASN A 198 19.59 -13.51 12.33
C ASN A 198 20.06 -12.23 13.02
N ILE A 199 19.15 -11.60 13.77
CA ILE A 199 19.42 -10.32 14.44
C ILE A 199 20.30 -10.55 15.67
N LEU A 200 21.59 -10.25 15.54
CA LEU A 200 22.52 -10.25 16.66
C LEU A 200 22.28 -9.02 17.55
N THR A 201 22.35 -9.22 18.86
CA THR A 201 22.24 -8.15 19.86
C THR A 201 23.44 -8.26 20.78
N GLY A 202 24.32 -7.26 20.77
CA GLY A 202 25.46 -7.19 21.67
C GLY A 202 25.04 -6.79 23.09
N ASP A 203 25.93 -6.98 24.07
CA ASP A 203 25.66 -6.70 25.48
C ASP A 203 25.27 -5.23 25.76
N SER A 204 25.71 -4.30 24.90
CA SER A 204 25.40 -2.86 24.99
C SER A 204 24.20 -2.42 24.17
N ASP A 205 23.63 -3.31 23.34
CA ASP A 205 22.54 -2.95 22.45
C ASP A 205 21.19 -3.04 23.16
N ALA A 206 20.27 -2.13 22.81
CA ALA A 206 18.90 -2.24 23.27
C ALA A 206 18.24 -3.51 22.70
N SER A 207 17.40 -4.16 23.51
CA SER A 207 16.71 -5.39 23.12
C SER A 207 15.82 -5.18 21.91
N VAL A 208 15.82 -6.14 20.99
CA VAL A 208 14.87 -6.18 19.87
C VAL A 208 13.47 -6.43 20.42
N VAL A 209 12.49 -5.65 19.94
CA VAL A 209 11.07 -5.80 20.33
C VAL A 209 10.15 -6.17 19.16
N GLN A 210 10.57 -5.82 17.94
CA GLN A 210 9.86 -6.18 16.72
C GLN A 210 10.78 -6.04 15.51
N SER A 211 10.44 -6.72 14.42
CA SER A 211 11.10 -6.58 13.12
C SER A 211 10.07 -6.71 12.01
N HIS A 212 10.32 -6.03 10.89
CA HIS A 212 9.46 -6.06 9.71
C HIS A 212 10.22 -6.58 8.50
N ALA A 213 9.53 -7.30 7.61
CA ALA A 213 9.96 -7.62 6.26
C ALA A 213 8.96 -7.03 5.25
N TRP A 214 9.47 -6.32 4.25
CA TRP A 214 8.68 -5.60 3.25
C TRP A 214 8.81 -6.19 1.87
N SER A 215 10.03 -6.47 1.42
CA SER A 215 10.29 -6.98 0.07
C SER A 215 11.52 -7.88 0.06
N THR A 216 11.58 -8.78 -0.92
CA THR A 216 12.76 -9.58 -1.29
C THR A 216 12.91 -9.67 -2.80
N ASP A 217 14.16 -9.63 -3.26
CA ASP A 217 14.54 -9.98 -4.64
C ASP A 217 15.02 -11.45 -4.76
N GLY A 218 14.86 -12.24 -3.69
CA GLY A 218 15.36 -13.62 -3.57
C GLY A 218 16.82 -13.73 -3.11
N ILE A 219 17.58 -12.64 -3.15
CA ILE A 219 18.97 -12.56 -2.65
C ILE A 219 19.01 -11.84 -1.31
N PHE A 220 18.30 -10.73 -1.22
CA PHE A 220 18.16 -9.90 -0.05
C PHE A 220 16.69 -9.77 0.33
N THR A 221 16.45 -9.62 1.62
CA THR A 221 15.15 -9.20 2.15
C THR A 221 15.36 -7.92 2.95
N VAL A 222 14.41 -6.98 2.84
CA VAL A 222 14.52 -5.65 3.45
C VAL A 222 13.38 -5.36 4.39
N GLY A 223 13.65 -4.49 5.36
CA GLY A 223 12.65 -4.02 6.29
C GLY A 223 13.21 -3.16 7.41
N SER A 224 12.86 -3.51 8.65
CA SER A 224 13.31 -2.79 9.84
C SER A 224 13.56 -3.68 11.04
N VAL A 225 14.45 -3.22 11.92
CA VAL A 225 14.67 -3.78 13.25
C VAL A 225 14.35 -2.70 14.27
N SER A 226 13.45 -3.01 15.20
CA SER A 226 13.04 -2.08 16.25
C SER A 226 13.54 -2.53 17.60
N ARG A 227 14.09 -1.59 18.36
CA ARG A 227 14.70 -1.82 19.66
C ARG A 227 14.09 -0.93 20.73
N THR A 228 14.02 -1.45 21.96
CA THR A 228 13.44 -0.75 23.11
C THR A 228 14.00 0.66 23.24
N ALA A 229 13.10 1.63 23.38
CA ALA A 229 13.43 3.01 23.64
C ALA A 229 12.35 3.66 24.51
N SER A 230 12.57 4.87 24.99
CA SER A 230 11.56 5.58 25.79
C SER A 230 11.65 7.08 25.58
N ASN A 231 10.49 7.72 25.71
CA ASN A 231 10.35 9.16 25.77
C ASN A 231 9.38 9.52 26.92
N THR A 232 8.93 10.77 27.01
CA THR A 232 8.00 11.17 28.08
C THR A 232 6.62 10.53 27.95
N ASN A 233 6.27 10.00 26.77
CA ASN A 233 5.02 9.27 26.53
C ASN A 233 5.12 7.77 26.84
N GLY A 234 6.25 7.30 27.40
CA GLY A 234 6.38 5.94 27.92
C GLY A 234 7.45 5.10 27.22
N SER A 235 7.33 3.77 27.40
CA SER A 235 8.20 2.77 26.81
C SER A 235 7.69 2.37 25.43
N HIS A 236 8.53 2.62 24.42
CA HIS A 236 8.25 2.44 22.99
C HIS A 236 9.50 1.84 22.33
N HIS A 237 9.78 2.24 21.09
CA HIS A 237 10.92 1.76 20.33
C HIS A 237 11.46 2.81 19.36
N THR A 238 12.72 2.64 19.02
CA THR A 238 13.31 3.17 17.79
C THR A 238 13.31 2.08 16.73
N SER A 239 13.35 2.44 15.45
CA SER A 239 13.50 1.48 14.34
C SER A 239 14.64 1.90 13.43
N LYS A 240 15.43 0.94 12.95
CA LYS A 240 16.42 1.15 11.89
C LYS A 240 15.98 0.42 10.63
N ALA A 241 16.25 1.02 9.48
CA ALA A 241 16.19 0.32 8.21
C ALA A 241 17.17 -0.86 8.25
N ALA A 242 16.75 -2.00 7.71
CA ALA A 242 17.53 -3.22 7.74
C ALA A 242 17.44 -3.96 6.41
N ILE A 243 18.49 -4.71 6.11
CA ILE A 243 18.60 -5.63 4.99
C ILE A 243 19.32 -6.89 5.45
N TRP A 244 18.91 -8.06 4.98
CA TRP A 244 19.60 -9.30 5.25
C TRP A 244 19.72 -10.17 4.00
N ASP A 245 20.81 -10.93 3.93
CA ASP A 245 21.08 -11.83 2.81
C ASP A 245 20.54 -13.25 3.06
N GLN A 246 20.75 -14.15 2.10
CA GLN A 246 20.29 -15.54 2.15
C GLN A 246 20.82 -16.36 3.33
N SER A 247 21.89 -15.91 4.00
CA SER A 247 22.39 -16.54 5.23
C SER A 247 21.69 -16.02 6.50
N GLY A 248 20.81 -15.04 6.35
CA GLY A 248 20.17 -14.32 7.45
C GLY A 248 21.08 -13.26 8.07
N THR A 249 22.28 -13.01 7.52
CA THR A 249 23.19 -11.97 8.04
C THR A 249 22.55 -10.60 7.83
N VAL A 250 22.46 -9.80 8.91
CA VAL A 250 21.73 -8.53 8.92
C VAL A 250 22.69 -7.34 8.88
N SER A 251 22.35 -6.32 8.10
CA SER A 251 22.92 -4.97 8.17
C SER A 251 21.83 -3.98 8.61
N GLU A 252 22.02 -3.34 9.77
CA GLU A 252 21.15 -2.26 10.27
C GLU A 252 21.75 -0.89 9.90
N LEU A 253 20.97 -0.04 9.26
CA LEU A 253 21.44 1.23 8.72
C LEU A 253 21.31 2.34 9.77
N ALA A 254 22.34 3.18 9.87
CA ALA A 254 22.37 4.29 10.82
C ALA A 254 21.38 5.40 10.42
N TRP A 255 20.83 6.10 11.43
CA TRP A 255 20.05 7.31 11.23
C TRP A 255 20.96 8.49 10.89
N PRO A 256 20.68 9.25 9.81
CA PRO A 256 21.35 10.51 9.52
C PRO A 256 21.29 11.52 10.67
N SER A 257 20.27 11.48 11.53
CA SER A 257 20.20 12.34 12.73
C SER A 257 21.33 12.08 13.73
N GLY A 258 21.93 10.88 13.73
CA GLY A 258 22.97 10.47 14.66
C GLY A 258 22.51 10.31 16.12
N THR A 259 21.22 10.49 16.41
CA THR A 259 20.66 10.37 17.77
C THR A 259 19.40 9.51 17.78
N SER A 260 19.25 8.67 18.82
CA SER A 260 18.06 7.84 19.02
C SER A 260 16.83 8.62 19.48
N LYS A 261 17.04 9.81 20.07
CA LYS A 261 15.98 10.69 20.56
C LYS A 261 16.39 12.15 20.35
N ASP A 262 15.47 12.94 19.81
CA ASP A 262 15.57 14.40 19.73
C ASP A 262 14.22 15.00 20.14
N GLY A 263 14.23 15.96 21.06
CA GLY A 263 13.02 16.39 21.75
C GLY A 263 12.26 15.19 22.34
N GLU A 264 11.04 14.95 21.86
CA GLU A 264 10.23 13.80 22.25
C GLU A 264 10.11 12.73 21.15
N ARG A 265 10.74 12.95 20.00
CA ARG A 265 10.68 12.02 18.87
C ARG A 265 11.81 11.00 18.94
N LEU A 266 11.42 9.73 18.86
CA LEU A 266 12.33 8.60 18.75
C LEU A 266 12.70 8.37 17.29
N ALA A 267 13.96 8.12 17.00
CA ALA A 267 14.43 7.92 15.64
C ALA A 267 13.84 6.65 15.01
N GLN A 268 13.45 6.76 13.74
CA GLN A 268 12.82 5.68 13.00
C GLN A 268 13.47 5.53 11.62
N GLY A 269 13.35 4.34 11.05
CA GLY A 269 13.85 4.05 9.73
C GLY A 269 13.37 2.69 9.27
N SER A 270 13.10 2.58 7.97
CA SER A 270 12.71 1.32 7.36
C SER A 270 13.05 1.33 5.87
N MET A 271 13.54 0.20 5.38
CA MET A 271 13.72 -0.06 3.97
C MET A 271 12.48 -0.83 3.47
N ARG A 272 11.82 -0.32 2.44
CA ARG A 272 10.57 -0.87 1.90
C ARG A 272 10.82 -1.76 0.70
N ASP A 273 11.80 -1.41 -0.13
CA ASP A 273 12.17 -2.20 -1.31
C ASP A 273 13.63 -1.92 -1.76
N LEU A 274 14.15 -2.65 -2.74
CA LEU A 274 15.53 -2.50 -3.23
C LEU A 274 15.70 -2.86 -4.71
N VAL A 275 16.73 -2.29 -5.33
CA VAL A 275 17.29 -2.76 -6.60
C VAL A 275 18.82 -2.81 -6.52
N THR A 276 19.44 -3.77 -7.20
CA THR A 276 20.90 -3.98 -7.17
C THR A 276 21.55 -3.66 -8.52
N ASP A 277 22.81 -3.22 -8.47
CA ASP A 277 23.70 -3.01 -9.63
C ASP A 277 25.10 -3.50 -9.26
N GLY A 278 25.36 -4.77 -9.56
CA GLY A 278 26.57 -5.48 -9.11
C GLY A 278 26.71 -5.45 -7.59
N THR A 279 27.80 -4.86 -7.11
CA THR A 279 28.08 -4.71 -5.67
C THR A 279 27.42 -3.47 -5.04
N THR A 280 26.54 -2.78 -5.76
CA THR A 280 25.80 -1.62 -5.23
C THR A 280 24.36 -2.00 -4.97
N VAL A 281 23.85 -1.65 -3.79
CA VAL A 281 22.44 -1.82 -3.43
C VAL A 281 21.79 -0.44 -3.35
N TYR A 282 20.65 -0.26 -4.00
CA TYR A 282 19.81 0.92 -3.86
C TYR A 282 18.53 0.52 -3.15
N GLY A 283 18.56 0.59 -1.82
CA GLY A 283 17.37 0.43 -0.99
C GLY A 283 16.53 1.72 -0.99
N VAL A 284 15.22 1.60 -0.87
CA VAL A 284 14.31 2.74 -0.77
C VAL A 284 13.42 2.62 0.45
N GLY A 285 13.09 3.75 1.08
CA GLY A 285 12.21 3.76 2.25
C GLY A 285 12.14 5.13 2.92
N TYR A 286 12.27 5.15 4.24
CA TYR A 286 12.40 6.39 5.00
C TYR A 286 13.45 6.26 6.11
N ASN A 287 14.02 7.38 6.49
CA ASN A 287 14.97 7.47 7.59
C ASN A 287 14.77 8.79 8.35
N THR A 288 15.33 8.87 9.54
CA THR A 288 15.24 10.03 10.43
C THR A 288 16.45 10.96 10.28
N TYR A 289 16.19 12.26 10.13
CA TYR A 289 17.19 13.33 9.97
C TYR A 289 17.22 14.28 11.16
N SER A 290 18.28 15.07 11.28
CA SER A 290 18.50 16.03 12.38
C SER A 290 17.38 17.06 12.53
N ASP A 291 17.42 17.79 13.65
CA ASP A 291 16.47 18.83 14.04
C ASP A 291 15.06 18.28 14.31
N ASP A 292 14.87 17.48 15.37
CA ASP A 292 13.59 16.87 15.78
C ASP A 292 13.24 15.58 15.01
N ASN A 293 14.27 14.78 14.71
CA ASN A 293 14.17 13.41 14.20
C ASN A 293 13.18 13.25 13.00
N TYR A 294 13.25 14.16 12.03
CA TYR A 294 12.30 14.19 10.91
C TYR A 294 12.36 12.94 10.02
N LEU A 295 11.19 12.33 9.81
CA LEU A 295 10.89 11.18 8.96
C LEU A 295 10.84 11.59 7.48
N ASN A 296 11.91 11.33 6.75
CA ASN A 296 12.00 11.70 5.33
C ASN A 296 12.25 10.49 4.43
N ALA A 297 11.60 10.50 3.28
CA ALA A 297 11.86 9.60 2.17
C ALA A 297 13.36 9.55 1.84
N THR A 298 13.91 8.35 1.78
CA THR A 298 15.36 8.13 1.71
C THR A 298 15.67 6.99 0.75
N VAL A 299 16.69 7.20 -0.08
CA VAL A 299 17.40 6.14 -0.79
C VAL A 299 18.64 5.78 0.02
N PHE A 300 18.79 4.51 0.32
CA PHE A 300 19.93 3.89 0.99
C PHE A 300 20.87 3.32 -0.07
N VAL A 301 22.06 3.89 -0.22
CA VAL A 301 23.07 3.41 -1.17
C VAL A 301 24.09 2.58 -0.41
N GLY A 302 24.00 1.27 -0.60
CA GLY A 302 24.90 0.27 -0.05
C GLY A 302 26.05 -0.05 -1.00
N THR A 303 27.26 -0.20 -0.47
CA THR A 303 28.39 -0.78 -1.19
C THR A 303 28.80 -2.07 -0.49
N LEU A 304 28.66 -3.17 -1.20
CA LEU A 304 29.00 -4.53 -0.75
C LEU A 304 30.46 -4.85 -1.06
N GLU A 305 31.10 -5.68 -0.23
CA GLU A 305 32.42 -6.23 -0.54
C GLU A 305 32.35 -7.33 -1.61
N ALA A 306 31.22 -8.05 -1.66
CA ALA A 306 30.92 -9.09 -2.64
C ALA A 306 29.41 -9.09 -2.96
N GLU A 307 29.06 -9.45 -4.20
CA GLU A 307 27.66 -9.58 -4.60
C GLU A 307 26.92 -10.60 -3.72
N GLY A 308 25.67 -10.28 -3.37
CA GLY A 308 24.81 -11.17 -2.58
C GLY A 308 25.19 -11.31 -1.10
N ARG A 309 26.08 -10.46 -0.56
CA ARG A 309 26.50 -10.50 0.84
C ARG A 309 26.47 -9.12 1.48
N VAL A 310 25.76 -8.98 2.60
CA VAL A 310 25.67 -7.70 3.33
C VAL A 310 26.74 -7.52 4.42
N GLU A 311 27.58 -8.54 4.63
CA GLU A 311 28.70 -8.46 5.56
C GLU A 311 29.63 -7.29 5.19
N ASN A 312 30.00 -6.49 6.20
CA ASN A 312 30.82 -5.28 6.06
C ASN A 312 30.28 -4.23 5.06
N ALA A 313 29.01 -4.32 4.63
CA ALA A 313 28.42 -3.34 3.73
C ALA A 313 28.46 -1.94 4.34
N THR A 314 28.81 -0.94 3.51
CA THR A 314 28.80 0.47 3.91
C THR A 314 27.62 1.19 3.29
N TRP A 315 27.04 2.15 4.01
CA TRP A 315 25.79 2.79 3.61
C TRP A 315 25.88 4.31 3.57
N LYS A 316 25.27 4.90 2.55
CA LYS A 316 25.02 6.34 2.42
C LYS A 316 23.53 6.60 2.29
N ASN A 317 23.04 7.66 2.91
CA ASN A 317 21.63 8.06 2.84
C ASN A 317 21.48 9.26 1.91
N LYS A 318 20.56 9.18 0.95
CA LYS A 318 20.14 10.31 0.11
C LYS A 318 18.70 10.66 0.44
N VAL A 319 18.47 11.88 0.92
CA VAL A 319 17.11 12.38 1.20
C VAL A 319 16.44 12.86 -0.07
N VAL A 320 15.16 12.55 -0.25
CA VAL A 320 14.37 13.03 -1.40
C VAL A 320 13.99 14.50 -1.22
N VAL A 321 14.53 15.38 -2.08
CA VAL A 321 14.19 16.81 -2.11
C VAL A 321 12.73 17.01 -2.55
N GLY A 322 12.00 17.95 -1.95
CA GLY A 322 10.62 18.27 -2.34
C GLY A 322 9.57 17.35 -1.69
N ALA A 323 10.00 16.35 -0.94
CA ALA A 323 9.15 15.47 -0.13
C ALA A 323 9.49 15.54 1.36
N ARG A 324 10.38 16.43 1.80
CA ARG A 324 10.84 16.46 3.19
C ARG A 324 9.75 17.01 4.11
N GLN A 325 9.78 16.63 5.38
CA GLN A 325 8.91 17.25 6.38
C GLN A 325 9.06 18.78 6.40
N ARG A 326 10.31 19.26 6.40
CA ARG A 326 10.62 20.68 6.26
C ARG A 326 11.21 21.02 4.90
N GLU A 327 10.57 21.97 4.24
CA GLU A 327 11.08 22.59 3.01
C GLU A 327 11.33 24.07 3.32
N GLY A 328 12.61 24.43 3.49
CA GLY A 328 12.98 25.70 4.11
C GLY A 328 12.52 25.75 5.58
N ASP A 329 11.85 26.83 5.96
CA ASP A 329 11.36 27.03 7.33
C ASP A 329 9.98 26.40 7.57
N ASP A 330 9.26 25.99 6.53
CA ASP A 330 7.89 25.48 6.64
C ASP A 330 7.85 23.98 6.93
N THR A 331 6.95 23.54 7.82
CA THR A 331 6.60 22.13 7.97
C THR A 331 5.54 21.75 6.94
N VAL A 332 6.02 21.42 5.75
CA VAL A 332 5.20 21.15 4.58
C VAL A 332 4.56 19.76 4.64
N HIS A 333 5.32 18.76 5.10
CA HIS A 333 4.87 17.37 5.21
C HIS A 333 4.99 16.87 6.66
N THR A 334 4.15 15.92 7.07
CA THR A 334 4.22 15.28 8.39
C THR A 334 5.11 14.03 8.39
N ASN A 335 5.32 13.44 7.23
CA ASN A 335 6.24 12.33 6.98
C ASN A 335 6.33 12.15 5.47
N SER A 336 7.40 11.49 5.02
CA SER A 336 7.48 10.94 3.68
C SER A 336 8.26 9.65 3.65
N ARG A 337 8.00 8.83 2.62
CA ARG A 337 8.69 7.56 2.38
C ARG A 337 8.69 7.24 0.89
N LEU A 338 9.70 6.53 0.44
CA LEU A 338 9.61 5.70 -0.76
C LEU A 338 8.98 4.36 -0.38
N THR A 339 8.24 3.75 -1.28
CA THR A 339 7.50 2.49 -1.03
C THR A 339 7.98 1.34 -1.89
N ASP A 340 8.48 1.61 -3.09
CA ASP A 340 8.83 0.58 -4.08
C ASP A 340 9.85 1.12 -5.11
N VAL A 341 10.66 0.24 -5.73
CA VAL A 341 11.64 0.58 -6.78
C VAL A 341 11.79 -0.55 -7.79
N ASN A 342 11.78 -0.23 -9.08
CA ASN A 342 11.93 -1.26 -10.11
C ASN A 342 13.35 -1.41 -10.66
N SER A 343 13.52 -2.38 -11.56
CA SER A 343 14.75 -2.69 -12.29
C SER A 343 15.27 -1.55 -13.18
N ASN A 344 14.46 -0.53 -13.47
CA ASN A 344 14.90 0.68 -14.17
C ASN A 344 15.40 1.79 -13.22
N PHE A 345 15.53 1.49 -11.92
CA PHE A 345 15.92 2.43 -10.87
C PHE A 345 14.90 3.56 -10.64
N VAL A 346 13.66 3.38 -11.10
CA VAL A 346 12.55 4.30 -10.83
C VAL A 346 11.92 3.91 -9.51
N ALA A 347 11.86 4.85 -8.57
CA ALA A 347 11.21 4.63 -7.29
C ALA A 347 9.91 5.44 -7.17
N ILE A 348 8.96 4.91 -6.42
CA ILE A 348 7.69 5.57 -6.10
C ILE A 348 7.58 5.82 -4.60
N GLY A 349 6.81 6.83 -4.23
CA GLY A 349 6.67 7.19 -2.82
C GLY A 349 5.53 8.14 -2.52
N GLU A 350 5.45 8.46 -1.24
CA GLU A 350 4.35 9.21 -0.65
C GLU A 350 4.87 10.28 0.31
N ALA A 351 4.28 11.46 0.26
CA ALA A 351 4.54 12.56 1.19
C ALA A 351 3.22 13.07 1.76
N LYS A 352 2.97 12.83 3.05
CA LYS A 352 1.75 13.27 3.71
C LYS A 352 1.81 14.77 3.95
N ARG A 353 0.92 15.51 3.32
CA ARG A 353 0.77 16.94 3.54
C ARG A 353 0.35 17.20 5.00
N SER A 354 1.01 18.16 5.64
CA SER A 354 0.62 18.63 6.97
C SER A 354 -0.77 19.22 6.94
N GLY A 355 -1.64 18.87 7.90
CA GLY A 355 -2.94 19.52 8.01
C GLY A 355 -2.86 20.98 8.46
N GLY A 356 -1.70 21.44 8.93
CA GLY A 356 -1.39 22.86 9.12
C GLY A 356 -0.93 23.59 7.86
N TYR A 357 -0.67 22.86 6.76
CA TYR A 357 -0.13 23.41 5.51
C TYR A 357 -0.90 22.85 4.31
N LEU A 358 -2.18 23.21 4.20
CA LEU A 358 -3.09 22.63 3.20
C LEU A 358 -2.69 22.94 1.75
N MET A 359 -3.14 22.10 0.84
CA MET A 359 -3.13 22.42 -0.59
C MET A 359 -4.17 23.53 -0.87
N PRO A 360 -4.00 24.35 -1.92
CA PRO A 360 -4.99 25.38 -2.30
C PRO A 360 -6.41 24.84 -2.51
N THR A 361 -6.53 23.56 -2.85
CA THR A 361 -7.80 22.82 -2.98
C THR A 361 -8.47 22.47 -1.64
N GLY A 362 -7.86 22.85 -0.50
CA GLY A 362 -8.33 22.55 0.84
C GLY A 362 -8.27 21.07 1.21
N SER A 363 -7.25 20.36 0.72
CA SER A 363 -6.93 18.99 1.11
C SER A 363 -5.59 18.92 1.85
N ALA A 364 -5.46 17.95 2.74
CA ALA A 364 -4.19 17.54 3.34
C ALA A 364 -3.81 16.16 2.78
N PRO A 365 -3.51 16.03 1.47
CA PRO A 365 -3.40 14.72 0.83
C PRO A 365 -2.16 13.95 1.28
N ASN A 366 -2.22 12.63 1.19
CA ASN A 366 -1.01 11.82 1.00
C ASN A 366 -0.59 11.92 -0.46
N ARG A 367 0.43 12.74 -0.75
CA ARG A 367 0.81 13.08 -2.12
C ARG A 367 1.67 12.00 -2.72
N LEU A 368 1.31 11.55 -3.91
CA LEU A 368 2.04 10.53 -4.66
C LEU A 368 3.17 11.18 -5.47
N PHE A 369 4.38 10.66 -5.35
CA PHE A 369 5.52 11.13 -6.12
C PHE A 369 6.37 10.00 -6.69
N ILE A 370 7.17 10.34 -7.70
CA ILE A 370 8.09 9.46 -8.41
C ILE A 370 9.50 10.04 -8.29
N VAL A 371 10.51 9.19 -8.18
CA VAL A 371 11.93 9.52 -8.31
C VAL A 371 12.44 8.81 -9.56
N ASP A 372 12.83 9.60 -10.57
CA ASP A 372 13.20 9.07 -11.89
C ASP A 372 14.37 8.08 -11.89
N ASP A 373 15.34 8.30 -11.01
CA ASP A 373 16.54 7.47 -10.96
C ASP A 373 17.20 7.61 -9.58
N VAL A 374 17.14 6.53 -8.79
CA VAL A 374 17.71 6.49 -7.43
C VAL A 374 19.24 6.55 -7.41
N ARG A 375 19.90 6.34 -8.56
CA ARG A 375 21.36 6.36 -8.69
C ARG A 375 21.93 7.78 -8.68
N LYS A 376 21.14 8.77 -9.12
CA LYS A 376 21.55 10.19 -9.15
C LYS A 376 22.05 10.67 -7.79
N ASP A 377 23.07 11.54 -7.78
CA ASP A 377 23.62 12.08 -6.54
C ASP A 377 22.61 12.92 -5.75
N SER A 378 21.78 13.68 -6.47
CA SER A 378 20.65 14.40 -5.92
C SER A 378 19.36 13.81 -6.48
N ILE A 379 18.45 13.46 -5.58
CA ILE A 379 17.15 12.87 -5.88
C ILE A 379 16.04 13.83 -5.45
N SER A 380 14.99 13.93 -6.26
CA SER A 380 13.88 14.85 -6.04
C SER A 380 12.55 14.18 -6.36
N ALA A 381 11.52 14.55 -5.62
CA ALA A 381 10.16 14.10 -5.84
C ALA A 381 9.53 14.81 -7.05
N PHE A 382 9.12 14.03 -8.05
CA PHE A 382 8.23 14.46 -9.13
C PHE A 382 6.79 14.12 -8.77
N TYR A 383 5.89 15.12 -8.75
CA TYR A 383 4.48 14.94 -8.46
C TYR A 383 3.67 15.04 -9.76
N PRO A 384 3.07 13.94 -10.26
CA PRO A 384 2.20 13.99 -11.44
C PRO A 384 0.98 14.90 -11.20
N THR A 385 0.61 15.69 -12.21
CA THR A 385 -0.52 16.65 -12.13
C THR A 385 -1.36 16.71 -13.41
N THR A 386 -1.20 15.73 -14.30
CA THR A 386 -1.89 15.64 -15.59
C THR A 386 -2.70 14.35 -15.71
N GLY A 387 -3.66 14.32 -16.64
CA GLY A 387 -4.54 13.17 -16.83
C GLY A 387 -5.48 12.98 -15.64
N ILE A 388 -5.44 11.82 -14.99
CA ILE A 388 -6.22 11.53 -13.78
C ILE A 388 -5.65 12.22 -12.53
N PHE A 389 -4.37 12.62 -12.57
CA PHE A 389 -3.72 13.32 -11.46
C PHE A 389 -4.05 14.81 -11.50
N PHE A 390 -4.19 15.42 -10.33
CA PHE A 390 -4.47 16.84 -10.19
C PHE A 390 -3.86 17.42 -8.92
N SER A 391 -3.71 18.74 -8.88
CA SER A 391 -3.16 19.43 -7.71
C SER A 391 -4.03 19.17 -6.47
N GLY A 392 -3.40 18.63 -5.44
CA GLY A 392 -4.05 18.30 -4.18
C GLY A 392 -4.80 16.97 -4.16
N ALA A 393 -4.67 16.14 -5.19
CA ALA A 393 -5.06 14.73 -5.12
C ALA A 393 -4.21 14.00 -4.08
N GLY A 394 -4.86 13.18 -3.26
CA GLY A 394 -4.22 12.25 -2.34
C GLY A 394 -4.47 10.80 -2.71
N GLY A 395 -3.66 9.90 -2.17
CA GLY A 395 -3.72 8.50 -2.55
C GLY A 395 -2.82 7.60 -1.75
N LYS A 396 -2.57 6.44 -2.32
CA LYS A 396 -1.58 5.45 -1.89
C LYS A 396 -0.82 4.93 -3.11
N MET A 397 0.49 4.78 -3.02
CA MET A 397 1.28 4.01 -3.99
C MET A 397 1.08 2.51 -3.74
N GLY A 398 0.76 1.78 -4.81
CA GLY A 398 0.83 0.32 -4.84
C GLY A 398 2.24 -0.10 -5.23
N GLY A 399 2.36 -0.93 -6.27
CA GLY A 399 3.63 -1.38 -6.84
C GLY A 399 4.03 -0.70 -8.16
N ILE A 400 5.26 -0.93 -8.57
CA ILE A 400 5.81 -0.60 -9.90
C ILE A 400 6.53 -1.81 -10.49
N ASN A 401 6.14 -2.25 -11.69
CA ASN A 401 6.80 -3.37 -12.36
C ASN A 401 8.03 -2.93 -13.21
N SER A 402 8.72 -3.89 -13.81
CA SER A 402 9.90 -3.68 -14.66
C SER A 402 9.60 -2.87 -15.94
N TYR A 403 8.34 -2.71 -16.31
CA TYR A 403 7.89 -1.91 -17.45
C TYR A 403 7.53 -0.45 -17.10
N ASN A 404 7.80 -0.03 -15.85
CA ASN A 404 7.42 1.28 -15.28
C ASN A 404 5.90 1.49 -15.20
N GLU A 405 5.13 0.42 -15.10
CA GLU A 405 3.68 0.49 -14.88
C GLU A 405 3.44 0.63 -13.38
N ILE A 406 3.07 1.84 -12.94
CA ILE A 406 2.82 2.16 -11.53
C ILE A 406 1.34 1.96 -11.24
N VAL A 407 1.00 1.20 -10.21
CA VAL A 407 -0.38 1.09 -9.72
C VAL A 407 -0.55 1.73 -8.35
N GLY A 408 -1.80 2.02 -7.99
CA GLY A 408 -2.10 2.60 -6.68
C GLY A 408 -3.55 3.02 -6.54
N GLN A 409 -3.81 3.85 -5.54
CA GLN A 409 -5.09 4.47 -5.27
C GLN A 409 -4.97 5.98 -5.37
N LEU A 410 -5.96 6.64 -5.98
CA LEU A 410 -5.99 8.09 -6.16
C LEU A 410 -7.40 8.65 -5.91
N ASP A 411 -7.47 9.87 -5.38
CA ASP A 411 -8.71 10.65 -5.35
C ASP A 411 -9.32 10.76 -6.76
N ALA A 412 -10.60 10.42 -6.88
CA ALA A 412 -11.36 10.52 -8.13
C ALA A 412 -12.30 11.73 -8.15
N GLU A 413 -12.22 12.60 -7.14
CA GLU A 413 -13.00 13.84 -7.06
C GLU A 413 -12.19 14.95 -6.36
N THR A 414 -12.56 16.21 -6.63
CA THR A 414 -11.82 17.40 -6.18
C THR A 414 -12.51 18.15 -5.03
N THR A 415 -13.48 17.52 -4.36
CA THR A 415 -14.22 18.16 -3.26
C THR A 415 -13.28 18.61 -2.14
N ARG A 416 -13.60 19.70 -1.45
CA ARG A 416 -12.79 20.15 -0.31
C ARG A 416 -12.86 19.13 0.84
N GLU A 417 -11.72 18.77 1.42
CA GLU A 417 -11.64 17.82 2.55
C GLU A 417 -11.56 18.52 3.90
N ASP A 418 -10.96 19.73 3.95
CA ASP A 418 -10.98 20.57 5.13
C ASP A 418 -12.41 20.95 5.49
N ASP A 419 -12.81 20.60 6.71
CA ASP A 419 -14.20 20.65 7.19
C ASP A 419 -15.20 19.88 6.29
N GLY A 420 -14.67 18.94 5.50
CA GLY A 420 -15.40 18.17 4.51
C GLY A 420 -15.35 16.67 4.77
N LYS A 421 -15.86 15.90 3.82
CA LYS A 421 -15.78 14.44 3.85
C LYS A 421 -14.49 13.95 3.16
N PRO A 422 -14.01 12.73 3.48
CA PRO A 422 -13.01 12.07 2.66
C PRO A 422 -13.47 11.99 1.20
N ARG A 423 -12.53 12.21 0.27
CA ARG A 423 -12.80 12.04 -1.16
C ARG A 423 -12.94 10.58 -1.53
N ARG A 424 -13.78 10.31 -2.52
CA ARG A 424 -13.87 9.01 -3.17
C ARG A 424 -12.55 8.68 -3.87
N LYS A 425 -12.02 7.50 -3.60
CA LYS A 425 -10.80 6.99 -4.23
C LYS A 425 -11.06 5.86 -5.23
N ARG A 426 -10.15 5.69 -6.17
CA ARG A 426 -10.16 4.65 -7.22
C ARG A 426 -8.76 4.09 -7.45
N GLY A 427 -8.71 2.82 -7.83
CA GLY A 427 -7.49 2.19 -8.31
C GLY A 427 -7.05 2.81 -9.64
N PHE A 428 -5.75 3.00 -9.82
CA PHE A 428 -5.16 3.50 -11.07
C PHE A 428 -4.01 2.63 -11.56
N ILE A 429 -3.71 2.78 -12.84
CA ILE A 429 -2.44 2.42 -13.46
C ILE A 429 -1.86 3.62 -14.19
N TYR A 430 -0.56 3.82 -14.07
CA TYR A 430 0.20 4.87 -14.73
C TYR A 430 1.45 4.28 -15.40
N PRO A 431 1.42 4.05 -16.72
CA PRO A 431 2.62 3.69 -17.48
C PRO A 431 3.56 4.89 -17.55
N TYR A 432 4.54 4.95 -16.65
CA TYR A 432 5.40 6.10 -16.48
C TYR A 432 6.38 6.23 -17.65
N SER A 433 6.41 7.40 -18.28
CA SER A 433 7.35 7.72 -19.37
C SER A 433 8.66 8.23 -18.78
N LEU A 434 9.57 7.31 -18.47
CA LEU A 434 10.89 7.64 -17.94
C LEU A 434 11.65 8.55 -18.91
N GLY A 435 12.15 9.67 -18.42
CA GLY A 435 12.83 10.68 -19.27
C GLY A 435 11.91 11.37 -20.29
N GLY A 436 10.59 11.20 -20.16
CA GLY A 436 9.60 11.72 -21.11
C GLY A 436 9.39 10.82 -22.34
N GLU A 437 10.00 9.64 -22.39
CA GLU A 437 9.83 8.70 -23.49
C GLU A 437 8.77 7.64 -23.14
N THR A 438 7.72 7.56 -23.94
CA THR A 438 6.68 6.54 -23.80
C THR A 438 7.17 5.23 -24.45
N SER A 439 7.21 4.15 -23.68
CA SER A 439 7.55 2.81 -24.20
C SER A 439 6.50 2.31 -25.19
N GLU A 440 6.90 1.39 -26.07
CA GLU A 440 5.97 0.75 -27.02
C GLU A 440 4.81 0.06 -26.30
N ARG A 441 5.11 -0.70 -25.24
CA ARG A 441 4.10 -1.35 -24.39
C ARG A 441 3.08 -0.34 -23.85
N ALA A 442 3.56 0.77 -23.27
CA ALA A 442 2.71 1.84 -22.76
C ALA A 442 1.84 2.48 -23.86
N ALA A 443 2.41 2.72 -25.04
CA ALA A 443 1.72 3.31 -26.17
C ALA A 443 0.67 2.39 -26.80
N THR A 444 0.92 1.08 -26.80
CA THR A 444 0.03 0.03 -27.33
C THR A 444 -1.14 -0.25 -26.39
N LEU A 445 -0.85 -0.46 -25.11
CA LEU A 445 -1.87 -0.87 -24.13
C LEU A 445 -2.67 0.33 -23.61
N PHE A 446 -1.99 1.42 -23.23
CA PHE A 446 -2.61 2.47 -22.41
C PHE A 446 -2.61 3.84 -23.09
N ASN A 447 -2.21 3.91 -24.36
CA ASN A 447 -2.03 5.17 -25.09
C ASN A 447 -1.06 6.14 -24.38
N GLY A 448 -0.07 5.60 -23.65
CA GLY A 448 0.98 6.39 -22.99
C GLY A 448 0.52 7.27 -21.84
N LYS A 449 -0.64 7.00 -21.23
CA LYS A 449 -1.18 7.84 -20.15
C LYS A 449 -1.79 7.02 -19.02
N ALA A 450 -1.98 7.68 -17.87
CA ALA A 450 -2.61 7.09 -16.70
C ALA A 450 -4.13 6.89 -16.88
N TRP A 451 -4.66 5.86 -16.25
CA TRP A 451 -6.07 5.49 -16.25
C TRP A 451 -6.55 5.08 -14.86
N PHE A 452 -7.80 5.39 -14.53
CA PHE A 452 -8.49 4.66 -13.48
C PHE A 452 -8.84 3.25 -13.99
N LEU A 453 -8.60 2.23 -13.17
CA LEU A 453 -8.83 0.82 -13.52
C LEU A 453 -10.29 0.52 -13.83
N ASP A 454 -11.21 1.28 -13.26
CA ASP A 454 -12.63 1.27 -13.59
C ASP A 454 -12.89 1.47 -15.11
N SER A 455 -12.06 2.25 -15.80
CA SER A 455 -12.18 2.46 -17.26
C SER A 455 -11.54 1.33 -18.08
N LEU A 456 -10.64 0.55 -17.48
CA LEU A 456 -9.95 -0.56 -18.15
C LEU A 456 -10.70 -1.89 -18.00
N THR A 457 -11.75 -1.90 -17.20
CA THR A 457 -12.58 -3.08 -16.88
C THR A 457 -14.00 -2.94 -17.42
N ASN A 458 -14.29 -1.95 -18.26
CA ASN A 458 -15.65 -1.63 -18.66
C ASN A 458 -15.90 -1.94 -20.14
N GLY A 459 -16.91 -2.78 -20.41
CA GLY A 459 -17.35 -3.20 -21.74
C GLY A 459 -16.90 -4.62 -22.12
N GLY A 460 -17.16 -4.99 -23.38
CA GLY A 460 -16.71 -6.25 -23.98
C GLY A 460 -17.40 -7.49 -23.42
N ASP A 461 -16.81 -8.65 -23.70
CA ASP A 461 -17.32 -9.96 -23.28
C ASP A 461 -17.42 -10.11 -21.74
N TYR A 462 -16.63 -9.32 -20.99
CA TYR A 462 -16.62 -9.33 -19.52
C TYR A 462 -17.45 -8.19 -18.90
N SER A 463 -18.18 -7.41 -19.69
CA SER A 463 -18.87 -6.20 -19.22
C SER A 463 -19.86 -6.49 -18.09
N GLU A 464 -20.67 -7.53 -18.23
CA GLU A 464 -21.69 -7.88 -17.22
C GLU A 464 -21.04 -8.33 -15.91
N GLN A 465 -20.00 -9.16 -16.00
CA GLN A 465 -19.25 -9.67 -14.86
C GLN A 465 -18.49 -8.53 -14.17
N ASN A 466 -17.74 -7.74 -14.93
CA ASN A 466 -16.96 -6.61 -14.42
C ASN A 466 -17.86 -5.48 -13.89
N ASN A 467 -19.09 -5.33 -14.40
CA ASN A 467 -20.02 -4.34 -13.88
C ASN A 467 -20.47 -4.62 -12.45
N GLN A 468 -20.12 -5.76 -11.84
CA GLN A 468 -20.28 -5.98 -10.41
C GLN A 468 -19.27 -5.23 -9.55
N PHE A 469 -18.16 -4.75 -10.14
CA PHE A 469 -17.03 -4.24 -9.39
C PHE A 469 -16.77 -2.75 -9.65
N ARG A 470 -16.29 -2.05 -8.62
CA ARG A 470 -15.62 -0.75 -8.71
C ARG A 470 -14.29 -0.86 -8.00
N ILE A 471 -13.20 -0.68 -8.72
CA ILE A 471 -11.84 -0.89 -8.22
C ILE A 471 -11.43 0.32 -7.38
N ILE A 472 -11.27 0.11 -6.07
CA ILE A 472 -11.00 1.19 -5.11
C ILE A 472 -9.54 1.26 -4.70
N ASP A 473 -8.77 0.18 -4.83
CA ASP A 473 -7.34 0.14 -4.56
C ASP A 473 -6.66 -0.85 -5.52
N ALA A 474 -5.40 -0.56 -5.87
CA ALA A 474 -4.52 -1.43 -6.64
C ALA A 474 -3.19 -1.47 -5.91
N THR A 475 -2.87 -2.63 -5.34
CA THR A 475 -1.84 -2.75 -4.31
C THR A 475 -0.50 -3.20 -4.86
N ASP A 476 -0.49 -3.97 -5.94
CA ASP A 476 0.70 -4.58 -6.51
C ASP A 476 0.46 -4.95 -7.99
N ILE A 477 1.53 -5.07 -8.77
CA ILE A 477 1.52 -5.44 -10.20
C ILE A 477 2.78 -6.24 -10.53
N ASN A 478 2.63 -7.35 -11.25
CA ASN A 478 3.77 -8.12 -11.74
C ASN A 478 4.16 -7.77 -13.19
N ASP A 479 5.25 -8.36 -13.69
CA ASP A 479 5.76 -8.11 -15.05
C ASP A 479 4.84 -8.67 -16.14
N ALA A 480 4.06 -9.71 -15.82
CA ALA A 480 3.00 -10.23 -16.67
C ALA A 480 1.82 -9.26 -16.86
N GLY A 481 1.75 -8.19 -16.06
CA GLY A 481 0.71 -7.16 -16.12
C GLY A 481 -0.55 -7.46 -15.30
N VAL A 482 -0.52 -8.51 -14.46
CA VAL A 482 -1.61 -8.85 -13.54
C VAL A 482 -1.54 -7.94 -12.31
N ILE A 483 -2.68 -7.37 -11.91
CA ILE A 483 -2.76 -6.38 -10.82
C ILE A 483 -3.51 -6.98 -9.64
N SER A 484 -2.92 -6.91 -8.45
CA SER A 484 -3.63 -7.13 -7.19
C SER A 484 -4.45 -5.89 -6.83
N GLY A 485 -5.71 -6.09 -6.41
CA GLY A 485 -6.58 -4.97 -6.07
C GLY A 485 -7.66 -5.30 -5.05
N THR A 486 -8.41 -4.25 -4.71
CA THR A 486 -9.60 -4.33 -3.87
C THR A 486 -10.75 -3.63 -4.57
N ALA A 487 -11.94 -4.24 -4.52
CA ALA A 487 -13.13 -3.71 -5.17
C ALA A 487 -14.30 -3.55 -4.19
N MET A 488 -15.14 -2.55 -4.47
CA MET A 488 -16.53 -2.56 -4.02
C MET A 488 -17.32 -3.44 -4.97
N LYS A 489 -17.99 -4.46 -4.44
CA LYS A 489 -18.80 -5.43 -5.19
C LYS A 489 -20.28 -5.18 -4.94
N CYS A 490 -21.03 -5.04 -6.02
CA CYS A 490 -22.48 -5.10 -6.04
C CYS A 490 -22.93 -6.45 -6.60
N ALA A 491 -23.40 -7.36 -5.75
CA ALA A 491 -23.87 -8.66 -6.19
C ALA A 491 -25.04 -8.51 -7.18
N GLY A 492 -24.89 -9.09 -8.38
CA GLY A 492 -25.85 -8.96 -9.47
C GLY A 492 -25.64 -7.75 -10.39
N GLY A 493 -24.65 -6.90 -10.09
CA GLY A 493 -24.25 -5.78 -10.94
C GLY A 493 -24.82 -4.43 -10.50
N TYR A 494 -24.07 -3.37 -10.77
CA TYR A 494 -24.59 -2.01 -10.63
C TYR A 494 -25.65 -1.71 -11.69
N SER A 495 -26.58 -0.80 -11.39
CA SER A 495 -27.71 -0.46 -12.27
C SER A 495 -27.31 0.02 -13.67
N THR A 496 -26.12 0.64 -13.79
CA THR A 496 -25.48 1.02 -15.05
C THR A 496 -23.96 0.80 -14.93
N THR A 497 -23.24 0.97 -16.02
CA THR A 497 -21.78 0.93 -16.03
C THR A 497 -21.12 2.22 -15.51
N ALA A 498 -21.89 3.26 -15.19
CA ALA A 498 -21.35 4.54 -14.73
C ALA A 498 -20.62 4.42 -13.38
N ASN A 499 -19.67 5.33 -13.12
CA ASN A 499 -18.90 5.32 -11.87
C ASN A 499 -19.72 5.68 -10.63
N ASN A 500 -20.88 6.32 -10.80
CA ASN A 500 -21.83 6.70 -9.76
C ASN A 500 -23.14 5.89 -9.81
N ALA A 501 -23.16 4.78 -10.56
CA ALA A 501 -24.30 3.88 -10.60
C ALA A 501 -24.64 3.36 -9.20
N THR A 502 -25.92 3.10 -8.96
CA THR A 502 -26.40 2.58 -7.68
C THR A 502 -26.31 1.06 -7.62
N CYS A 503 -26.04 0.53 -6.43
CA CYS A 503 -26.18 -0.89 -6.14
C CYS A 503 -27.56 -1.17 -5.52
N SER A 504 -28.27 -2.19 -5.99
CA SER A 504 -29.56 -2.61 -5.42
C SER A 504 -29.43 -3.51 -4.19
N SER A 505 -28.24 -4.07 -3.98
CA SER A 505 -27.86 -4.90 -2.84
C SER A 505 -26.88 -4.16 -1.92
N GLU A 506 -26.49 -4.78 -0.81
CA GLU A 506 -25.42 -4.26 0.03
C GLU A 506 -24.06 -4.42 -0.67
N GLU A 507 -23.28 -3.34 -0.71
CA GLU A 507 -21.95 -3.37 -1.31
C GLU A 507 -20.96 -4.08 -0.38
N GLN A 508 -20.17 -5.00 -0.94
CA GLN A 508 -19.14 -5.76 -0.22
C GLN A 508 -17.75 -5.27 -0.60
N ILE A 509 -16.79 -5.35 0.32
CA ILE A 509 -15.37 -5.10 0.03
C ILE A 509 -14.68 -6.44 -0.19
N VAL A 510 -14.21 -6.66 -1.41
CA VAL A 510 -13.66 -7.95 -1.84
C VAL A 510 -12.27 -7.82 -2.42
N ALA A 511 -11.47 -8.87 -2.26
CA ALA A 511 -10.18 -9.01 -2.90
C ALA A 511 -10.37 -9.40 -4.37
N VAL A 512 -9.65 -8.74 -5.26
CA VAL A 512 -9.69 -9.03 -6.69
C VAL A 512 -8.29 -9.05 -7.27
N LYS A 513 -8.11 -9.79 -8.36
CA LYS A 513 -7.03 -9.57 -9.31
C LYS A 513 -7.59 -9.14 -10.65
N LEU A 514 -6.89 -8.24 -11.33
CA LEU A 514 -7.22 -7.82 -12.69
C LEU A 514 -6.27 -8.55 -13.63
N VAL A 515 -6.83 -9.44 -14.45
CA VAL A 515 -6.09 -10.28 -15.39
C VAL A 515 -6.20 -9.65 -16.79
N PRO A 516 -5.08 -9.37 -17.48
CA PRO A 516 -5.10 -8.87 -18.85
C PRO A 516 -5.94 -9.75 -19.78
N ILE A 517 -6.71 -9.12 -20.66
CA ILE A 517 -7.44 -9.79 -21.74
C ILE A 517 -6.50 -9.91 -22.93
N ALA A 518 -6.30 -11.13 -23.42
CA ALA A 518 -5.47 -11.40 -24.59
C ALA A 518 -5.91 -10.57 -25.81
N ASP A 519 -4.92 -10.02 -26.52
CA ASP A 519 -5.02 -9.11 -27.66
C ASP A 519 -5.74 -7.77 -27.41
N ALA A 520 -6.15 -7.47 -26.17
CA ALA A 520 -6.75 -6.18 -25.86
C ALA A 520 -5.70 -5.05 -25.89
N THR A 521 -6.07 -3.93 -26.49
CA THR A 521 -5.21 -2.76 -26.68
C THR A 521 -5.92 -1.48 -26.25
N LYS A 522 -5.25 -0.33 -26.38
CA LYS A 522 -5.85 0.97 -26.09
C LYS A 522 -7.17 1.25 -26.84
N ASP A 523 -7.38 0.62 -27.99
CA ASP A 523 -8.57 0.84 -28.82
C ASP A 523 -9.82 0.16 -28.21
N ASP A 524 -9.62 -0.75 -27.26
CA ASP A 524 -10.67 -1.46 -26.53
C ASP A 524 -11.04 -0.78 -25.20
N ILE A 525 -10.37 0.33 -24.85
CA ILE A 525 -10.68 1.10 -23.63
C ILE A 525 -12.01 1.84 -23.80
N VAL A 526 -13.00 1.49 -22.96
CA VAL A 526 -14.27 2.22 -22.86
C VAL A 526 -14.39 2.87 -21.50
N SER A 527 -14.18 4.18 -21.42
CA SER A 527 -14.33 4.92 -20.16
C SER A 527 -15.75 4.84 -19.60
N ARG A 528 -15.86 4.65 -18.28
CA ARG A 528 -17.16 4.70 -17.58
C ARG A 528 -17.68 6.14 -17.52
N SER A 529 -18.96 6.32 -17.81
CA SER A 529 -19.65 7.61 -17.72
C SER A 529 -19.92 8.02 -16.26
N ILE A 530 -20.48 9.22 -16.11
CA ILE A 530 -21.15 9.66 -14.90
C ILE A 530 -22.62 9.87 -15.28
N ASP A 531 -23.53 9.18 -14.60
CA ASP A 531 -24.96 9.34 -14.83
C ASP A 531 -25.40 10.74 -14.38
N SER A 532 -26.08 11.47 -15.27
CA SER A 532 -26.65 12.78 -14.98
C SER A 532 -27.94 12.62 -14.18
N THR A 533 -27.92 12.99 -12.90
CA THR A 533 -29.17 13.10 -12.13
C THR A 533 -29.80 14.47 -12.43
N THR A 534 -30.87 14.51 -13.25
CA THR A 534 -31.77 15.68 -13.27
C THR A 534 -32.54 15.71 -11.96
N THR A 535 -31.97 16.35 -10.94
CA THR A 535 -32.67 16.54 -9.67
C THR A 535 -33.58 17.77 -9.78
N GLU A 536 -34.85 17.57 -10.11
CA GLU A 536 -35.88 18.50 -9.61
C GLU A 536 -35.84 18.43 -8.08
N ARG A 537 -35.52 19.56 -7.44
CA ARG A 537 -35.50 19.67 -5.98
C ARG A 537 -36.92 19.53 -5.43
N GLN A 538 -37.31 18.30 -5.13
CA GLN A 538 -38.21 18.03 -4.00
C GLN A 538 -37.33 17.61 -2.83
N GLY A 539 -37.43 18.33 -1.73
CA GLY A 539 -36.65 18.05 -0.54
C GLY A 539 -36.87 16.63 -0.03
N ALA A 540 -35.79 16.03 0.45
CA ALA A 540 -35.66 14.70 1.07
C ALA A 540 -35.59 13.50 0.11
N GLY A 541 -34.45 12.79 0.11
CA GLY A 541 -34.41 11.38 -0.30
C GLY A 541 -33.15 10.90 -1.03
N LEU A 542 -32.16 10.43 -0.25
CA LEU A 542 -31.34 9.24 -0.54
C LEU A 542 -30.34 9.25 -1.72
N GLY A 543 -29.19 9.89 -1.50
CA GLY A 543 -27.90 9.56 -2.11
C GLY A 543 -26.83 9.52 -1.00
N TRP A 544 -26.97 8.56 -0.07
CA TRP A 544 -26.40 8.66 1.29
C TRP A 544 -25.31 7.61 1.62
N LEU A 545 -25.05 6.61 0.77
CA LEU A 545 -24.19 5.46 1.14
C LEU A 545 -22.77 5.43 0.55
N ALA A 546 -22.24 6.56 0.09
CA ALA A 546 -20.78 6.80 0.09
C ALA A 546 -20.32 7.59 1.34
N LEU A 547 -21.24 7.87 2.27
CA LEU A 547 -21.02 8.67 3.47
C LEU A 547 -21.33 7.92 4.78
N THR A 548 -21.71 6.64 4.72
CA THR A 548 -22.03 5.85 5.92
C THR A 548 -21.79 4.34 5.75
N MET A 549 -20.53 3.90 5.74
CA MET A 549 -20.17 2.74 6.56
C MET A 549 -19.91 3.22 8.00
N LEU A 550 -20.91 3.90 8.54
CA LEU A 550 -21.02 4.28 9.93
C LEU A 550 -21.75 3.12 10.61
N GLY A 551 -21.05 2.39 11.47
CA GLY A 551 -21.55 1.19 12.13
C GLY A 551 -22.95 1.39 12.71
N LEU A 552 -23.90 0.62 12.18
CA LEU A 552 -25.24 0.44 12.74
C LEU A 552 -25.48 -1.04 13.07
N PHE A 553 -24.55 -1.65 13.79
CA PHE A 553 -24.83 -2.82 14.63
C PHE A 553 -24.29 -2.57 16.03
N GLY A 554 -25.08 -1.84 16.84
CA GLY A 554 -24.64 -1.42 18.17
C GLY A 554 -25.72 -0.90 19.10
N PHE A 555 -27.00 -1.24 18.93
CA PHE A 555 -28.02 -1.03 19.97
C PHE A 555 -29.08 -2.13 19.96
N ARG A 556 -28.78 -3.26 20.59
CA ARG A 556 -29.78 -3.99 21.38
C ARG A 556 -29.46 -3.77 22.85
N ARG A 557 -30.14 -2.81 23.48
CA ARG A 557 -30.32 -2.82 24.93
C ARG A 557 -31.61 -3.62 25.20
N LYS A 558 -31.45 -4.67 26.01
CA LYS A 558 -32.46 -5.50 26.71
C LYS A 558 -33.89 -5.51 26.18
#